data_AF-A0A935W6H7-F1
#
_entry.id   AF-A0A935W6H7-F1
#
_cell.length_a   1.000
_cell.length_b   1.000
_cell.length_c   1.000
_cell.angle_alpha   90.00
_cell.angle_beta   90.00
_cell.angle_gamma   90.00
#
_symmetry.space_group_name_H-M   'P 1'
#
loop_
_entity.id
_entity.type
_entity.pdbx_description
1 polymer ?
#
loop_
_entity_poly.entity_id
_entity_poly.type
_entity_poly.pdbx_seq_one_letter_code
_entity_poly.pdbx_strand_id
1 'polypeptide(L)'
;MTNNYIVCQNCGEENPLFFSKCGKCHHYLRATVPNIDFWSTVWKIFENPVDGLKNVIYAEHKNFISFLTFFVSVKFLLISAFIQSFFDDGVVKSGSFIYNLLLQSLIYSIFLIVFSALVNLVIKSVSKSKFKNTFSVILYSFIPLALTLFFLTPIEYGIFGKHWFIFNPSPFLIKTIPAYILTIIEGIFIVWSLFIFWKGVKLLSDSTLLTTALTLVFIISLGSIIYFVPYIII
;
A
#
# COMPACT_ATOMS: atom_id res chain seq x y z
N MET A 1 11.99 -4.30 -23.47
CA MET A 1 11.21 -3.23 -24.11
C MET A 1 9.81 -3.78 -24.31
N THR A 2 8.88 -3.42 -23.43
CA THR A 2 7.46 -3.78 -23.59
C THR A 2 6.75 -2.58 -24.16
N ASN A 3 6.34 -2.64 -25.42
CA ASN A 3 5.55 -1.59 -26.04
C ASN A 3 4.29 -1.32 -25.19
N ASN A 4 3.98 -0.05 -24.93
CA ASN A 4 2.83 0.37 -24.11
C ASN A 4 1.46 0.18 -24.78
N TYR A 5 1.42 -0.58 -25.88
CA TYR A 5 0.26 -0.81 -26.69
C TYR A 5 0.12 -2.28 -27.08
N ILE A 6 -1.12 -2.70 -27.35
CA ILE A 6 -1.50 -4.00 -27.89
C ILE A 6 -2.25 -3.77 -29.20
N VAL A 7 -1.86 -4.50 -30.25
CA VAL A 7 -2.50 -4.41 -31.56
C VAL A 7 -3.71 -5.34 -31.58
N CYS A 8 -4.87 -4.82 -32.00
CA CYS A 8 -6.06 -5.64 -32.13
C CYS A 8 -5.92 -6.63 -33.30
N GLN A 9 -6.04 -7.93 -33.03
CA GLN A 9 -5.96 -8.97 -34.07
C GLN A 9 -7.07 -8.88 -35.13
N ASN A 10 -8.20 -8.25 -34.79
CA ASN A 10 -9.36 -8.16 -35.70
C ASN A 10 -9.32 -6.92 -36.60
N CYS A 11 -8.93 -5.75 -36.07
CA CYS A 11 -8.99 -4.49 -36.82
C CYS A 11 -7.64 -3.77 -36.98
N GLY A 12 -6.54 -4.31 -36.44
CA GLY A 12 -5.21 -3.72 -36.52
C GLY A 12 -4.99 -2.47 -35.66
N GLU A 13 -6.00 -1.99 -34.94
CA GLU A 13 -5.90 -0.76 -34.13
C GLU A 13 -4.97 -0.94 -32.92
N GLU A 14 -4.12 0.06 -32.66
CA GLU A 14 -3.29 0.12 -31.46
C GLU A 14 -4.14 0.54 -30.25
N ASN A 15 -4.13 -0.30 -29.22
CA ASN A 15 -4.89 -0.09 -27.99
C ASN A 15 -3.95 0.00 -26.79
N PRO A 16 -4.30 0.71 -25.71
CA PRO A 16 -3.48 0.72 -24.50
C PRO A 16 -3.33 -0.68 -23.92
N LEU A 17 -2.13 -1.03 -23.45
CA LEU A 17 -1.77 -2.39 -23.00
C LEU A 17 -2.77 -3.03 -22.01
N PHE A 18 -3.38 -2.24 -21.13
CA PHE A 18 -4.25 -2.74 -20.07
C PHE A 18 -5.74 -2.83 -20.45
N PHE A 19 -6.13 -2.47 -21.67
CA PHE A 19 -7.53 -2.52 -22.10
C PHE A 19 -8.00 -3.96 -22.33
N SER A 20 -9.25 -4.26 -21.97
CA SER A 20 -9.86 -5.58 -22.20
C SER A 20 -10.53 -5.71 -23.57
N LYS A 21 -11.04 -4.59 -24.11
CA LYS A 21 -11.72 -4.51 -25.40
C LYS A 21 -11.07 -3.45 -26.29
N CYS A 22 -11.06 -3.72 -27.59
CA CYS A 22 -10.64 -2.74 -28.59
C CYS A 22 -11.56 -1.50 -28.55
N GLY A 23 -10.97 -0.31 -28.61
CA GLY A 23 -11.72 0.95 -28.68
C GLY A 23 -12.54 1.11 -29.97
N LYS A 24 -12.13 0.45 -31.06
CA LYS A 24 -12.74 0.56 -32.40
C LYS A 24 -13.74 -0.56 -32.69
N CYS A 25 -13.31 -1.82 -32.61
CA CYS A 25 -14.14 -2.98 -32.99
C CYS A 25 -14.75 -3.74 -31.80
N HIS A 26 -14.47 -3.31 -30.56
CA HIS A 26 -14.91 -3.95 -29.32
C HIS A 26 -14.54 -5.43 -29.13
N HIS A 27 -13.74 -6.01 -30.03
CA HIS A 27 -13.18 -7.34 -29.88
C HIS A 27 -12.33 -7.42 -28.60
N TYR A 28 -12.39 -8.56 -27.91
CA TYR A 28 -11.57 -8.80 -26.73
C TYR A 28 -10.09 -8.84 -27.11
N LEU A 29 -9.27 -8.08 -26.39
CA LEU A 29 -7.83 -8.03 -26.61
C LEU A 29 -7.08 -9.06 -25.77
N ARG A 30 -7.73 -9.56 -24.70
CA ARG A 30 -7.19 -10.54 -23.75
C ARG A 30 -8.31 -11.19 -22.94
N ALA A 31 -8.00 -12.30 -22.28
CA ALA A 31 -8.89 -12.92 -21.31
C ALA A 31 -9.20 -11.94 -20.15
N THR A 32 -10.46 -11.89 -19.74
CA THR A 32 -10.92 -11.05 -18.63
C THR A 32 -10.70 -11.77 -17.30
N VAL A 33 -10.27 -11.02 -16.30
CA VAL A 33 -10.26 -11.48 -14.91
C VAL A 33 -11.46 -10.82 -14.24
N PRO A 34 -12.58 -11.54 -13.99
CA PRO A 34 -13.81 -10.91 -13.53
C PRO A 34 -13.63 -10.31 -12.13
N ASN A 35 -13.12 -11.11 -11.20
CA ASN A 35 -12.86 -10.74 -9.81
C ASN A 35 -11.43 -11.09 -9.42
N ILE A 36 -10.88 -10.34 -8.46
CA ILE A 36 -9.62 -10.72 -7.83
C ILE A 36 -9.90 -11.91 -6.89
N ASP A 37 -9.13 -12.97 -7.04
CA ASP A 37 -8.95 -13.98 -5.99
C ASP A 37 -7.91 -13.44 -5.01
N PHE A 38 -8.33 -13.12 -3.78
CA PHE A 38 -7.49 -12.47 -2.79
C PHE A 38 -6.24 -13.29 -2.49
N TRP A 39 -6.40 -14.55 -2.10
CA TRP A 39 -5.30 -15.37 -1.62
C TRP A 39 -4.32 -15.73 -2.73
N SER A 40 -4.83 -16.08 -3.92
CA SER A 40 -3.99 -16.33 -5.09
C SER A 40 -3.19 -15.08 -5.48
N THR A 41 -3.82 -13.90 -5.41
CA THR A 41 -3.16 -12.64 -5.74
C THR A 41 -2.13 -12.23 -4.70
N VAL A 42 -2.44 -12.38 -3.41
CA VAL A 42 -1.49 -12.17 -2.30
C VAL A 42 -0.26 -13.04 -2.50
N TRP A 43 -0.44 -14.35 -2.71
CA TRP A 43 0.68 -15.28 -2.91
C TRP A 43 1.54 -14.89 -4.12
N LYS A 44 0.89 -14.57 -5.26
CA LYS A 44 1.60 -14.09 -6.45
C LYS A 44 2.36 -12.79 -6.20
N ILE A 45 1.85 -11.87 -5.38
CA ILE A 45 2.56 -10.63 -5.05
C ILE A 45 3.84 -10.92 -4.26
N PHE A 46 3.83 -11.95 -3.40
CA PHE A 46 5.04 -12.37 -2.68
C PHE A 46 6.06 -13.07 -3.59
N GLU A 47 5.60 -13.98 -4.46
CA GLU A 47 6.48 -14.75 -5.35
C GLU A 47 7.01 -13.92 -6.53
N ASN A 48 6.11 -13.25 -7.25
CA ASN A 48 6.41 -12.39 -8.39
C ASN A 48 5.50 -11.15 -8.39
N PRO A 49 5.96 -10.06 -7.74
CA PRO A 49 5.19 -8.83 -7.58
C PRO A 49 4.62 -8.27 -8.88
N VAL A 50 5.37 -8.35 -9.97
CA VAL A 50 4.97 -7.77 -11.26
C VAL A 50 3.75 -8.50 -11.81
N ASP A 51 3.75 -9.84 -11.79
CA ASP A 51 2.64 -10.61 -12.33
C ASP A 51 1.43 -10.61 -11.40
N GLY A 52 1.65 -10.58 -10.08
CA GLY A 52 0.59 -10.30 -9.10
C GLY A 52 -0.11 -8.96 -9.36
N LEU A 53 0.66 -7.89 -9.55
CA LEU A 53 0.12 -6.55 -9.83
C LEU A 53 -0.52 -6.44 -11.22
N LYS A 54 -0.01 -7.15 -12.24
CA LYS A 54 -0.71 -7.25 -13.54
C LYS A 54 -2.10 -7.85 -13.37
N ASN A 55 -2.24 -8.93 -12.61
CA ASN A 55 -3.55 -9.54 -12.33
C ASN A 55 -4.48 -8.54 -11.64
N VAL A 56 -3.96 -7.77 -10.68
CA VAL A 56 -4.71 -6.69 -10.04
C VAL A 56 -5.16 -5.65 -11.07
N ILE A 57 -4.30 -5.16 -11.96
CA ILE A 57 -4.67 -4.18 -13.01
C ILE A 57 -5.71 -4.77 -13.97
N TYR A 58 -5.56 -6.05 -14.29
CA TYR A 58 -6.36 -6.77 -15.25
C TYR A 58 -7.78 -7.10 -14.79
N ALA A 59 -8.01 -7.13 -13.48
CA ALA A 59 -9.32 -7.42 -12.91
C ALA A 59 -10.35 -6.32 -13.19
N GLU A 60 -11.58 -6.70 -13.55
CA GLU A 60 -12.68 -5.75 -13.80
C GLU A 60 -13.24 -5.20 -12.49
N HIS A 61 -13.53 -6.11 -11.55
CA HIS A 61 -14.00 -5.78 -10.21
C HIS A 61 -12.85 -5.89 -9.20
N LYS A 62 -12.60 -4.78 -8.51
CA LYS A 62 -11.57 -4.64 -7.47
C LYS A 62 -12.21 -4.76 -6.09
N ASN A 63 -12.84 -5.90 -5.84
CA ASN A 63 -13.66 -6.23 -4.67
C ASN A 63 -12.97 -5.94 -3.32
N PHE A 64 -11.66 -6.10 -3.19
CA PHE A 64 -10.96 -5.91 -1.89
C PHE A 64 -10.38 -4.50 -1.64
N ILE A 65 -10.64 -3.50 -2.48
CA ILE A 65 -10.05 -2.15 -2.31
C ILE A 65 -10.39 -1.54 -0.96
N SER A 66 -11.68 -1.50 -0.60
CA SER A 66 -12.13 -0.86 0.65
C SER A 66 -11.57 -1.60 1.87
N PHE A 67 -11.63 -2.93 1.83
CA PHE A 67 -11.07 -3.81 2.87
C PHE A 67 -9.57 -3.55 3.07
N LEU A 68 -8.77 -3.58 2.01
CA LEU A 68 -7.32 -3.33 2.08
C LEU A 68 -7.00 -1.92 2.55
N THR A 69 -7.76 -0.91 2.10
CA THR A 69 -7.56 0.48 2.54
C THR A 69 -7.68 0.57 4.06
N PHE A 70 -8.71 -0.04 4.63
CA PHE A 70 -8.91 -0.03 6.08
C PHE A 70 -7.73 -0.67 6.83
N PHE A 71 -7.30 -1.89 6.47
CA PHE A 71 -6.23 -2.57 7.19
C PHE A 71 -4.86 -1.90 7.03
N VAL A 72 -4.55 -1.39 5.84
CA VAL A 72 -3.30 -0.63 5.63
C VAL A 72 -3.30 0.65 6.47
N SER A 73 -4.42 1.37 6.52
CA SER A 73 -4.55 2.58 7.35
C SER A 73 -4.44 2.28 8.84
N VAL A 74 -5.06 1.19 9.33
CA VAL A 74 -4.90 0.74 10.71
C VAL A 74 -3.44 0.39 11.01
N LYS A 75 -2.74 -0.27 10.08
CA LYS A 75 -1.34 -0.61 10.29
C LYS A 75 -0.43 0.62 10.29
N PHE A 76 -0.67 1.61 9.43
CA PHE A 76 0.06 2.89 9.49
C PHE A 76 -0.16 3.64 10.80
N LEU A 77 -1.37 3.58 11.36
CA LEU A 77 -1.64 4.10 12.70
C LEU A 77 -0.75 3.43 13.75
N LEU A 78 -0.67 2.10 13.77
CA LEU A 78 0.16 1.39 14.76
C LEU A 78 1.65 1.72 14.63
N ILE A 79 2.15 1.82 13.40
CA ILE A 79 3.52 2.24 13.12
C ILE A 79 3.77 3.67 13.60
N SER A 80 2.81 4.55 13.36
CA SER A 80 2.86 5.95 13.80
C SER A 80 2.88 6.09 15.33
N ALA A 81 2.04 5.32 16.03
CA ALA A 81 2.05 5.26 17.50
C ALA A 81 3.39 4.72 18.04
N PHE A 82 3.92 3.66 17.43
CA PHE A 82 5.24 3.11 17.78
C PHE A 82 6.35 4.15 17.60
N ILE A 83 6.39 4.85 16.47
CA ILE A 83 7.41 5.87 16.18
C ILE A 83 7.28 7.07 17.13
N GLN A 84 6.07 7.60 17.34
CA GLN A 84 5.87 8.75 18.22
C GLN A 84 6.40 8.49 19.63
N SER A 85 6.22 7.27 20.13
CA SER A 85 6.61 6.89 21.47
C SER A 85 8.13 6.84 21.69
N PHE A 86 8.96 6.94 20.64
CA PHE A 86 10.40 7.19 20.77
C PHE A 86 10.74 8.67 20.98
N PHE A 87 9.89 9.59 20.53
CA PHE A 87 10.18 11.02 20.49
C PHE A 87 9.46 11.82 21.59
N ASP A 88 8.40 11.29 22.16
CA ASP A 88 7.59 11.97 23.17
C ASP A 88 7.36 11.04 24.37
N ASP A 89 7.27 11.58 25.59
CA ASP A 89 7.22 10.84 26.87
C ASP A 89 5.87 10.12 27.11
N GLY A 90 5.19 9.67 26.04
CA GLY A 90 4.08 8.72 26.12
C GLY A 90 2.77 9.28 26.67
N VAL A 91 2.57 10.60 26.70
CA VAL A 91 1.31 11.19 27.14
C VAL A 91 0.30 11.18 25.98
N VAL A 92 -0.27 10.01 25.69
CA VAL A 92 -1.55 9.93 24.99
C VAL A 92 -2.58 10.63 25.88
N LYS A 93 -2.90 11.89 25.55
CA LYS A 93 -3.92 12.65 26.29
C LYS A 93 -5.27 11.94 26.17
N SER A 94 -6.05 12.04 27.25
CA SER A 94 -7.24 11.26 27.61
C SER A 94 -8.47 11.43 26.70
N GLY A 95 -8.29 11.47 25.38
CA GLY A 95 -9.36 11.35 24.41
C GLY A 95 -9.91 9.93 24.35
N SER A 96 -11.10 9.77 23.78
CA SER A 96 -11.64 8.44 23.48
C SER A 96 -10.72 7.72 22.50
N PHE A 97 -10.08 6.63 22.93
CA PHE A 97 -9.17 5.81 22.12
C PHE A 97 -9.80 5.42 20.77
N ILE A 98 -11.08 5.08 20.76
CA ILE A 98 -11.83 4.71 19.55
C ILE A 98 -11.95 5.89 18.59
N TYR A 99 -12.23 7.09 19.10
CA TYR A 99 -12.31 8.29 18.27
C TYR A 99 -10.97 8.59 17.59
N ASN A 100 -9.88 8.55 18.36
CA ASN A 100 -8.53 8.79 17.84
C ASN A 100 -8.15 7.73 16.78
N LEU A 101 -8.52 6.47 17.01
CA LEU A 101 -8.30 5.38 16.06
C LEU A 101 -9.02 5.61 14.73
N LEU A 102 -10.31 5.96 14.79
CA LEU A 102 -11.12 6.20 13.59
C LEU A 102 -10.64 7.45 12.83
N LEU A 103 -10.31 8.53 13.54
CA LEU A 103 -9.85 9.76 12.91
C LEU A 103 -8.49 9.58 12.23
N GLN A 104 -7.52 8.95 12.89
CA GLN A 104 -6.20 8.69 12.30
C GLN A 104 -6.29 7.73 11.10
N SER A 105 -7.03 6.63 11.22
CA SER A 105 -7.23 5.71 10.10
C SER A 105 -7.94 6.38 8.91
N LEU A 106 -8.86 7.31 9.16
CA LEU A 106 -9.47 8.13 8.11
C LEU A 106 -8.43 9.03 7.42
N ILE A 107 -7.55 9.70 8.18
CA ILE A 107 -6.47 10.55 7.63
C ILE A 107 -5.55 9.73 6.73
N TYR A 108 -5.09 8.54 7.16
CA TYR A 108 -4.25 7.65 6.34
C TYR A 108 -4.98 7.17 5.08
N SER A 109 -6.29 6.89 5.19
CA SER A 109 -7.10 6.48 4.03
C SER A 109 -7.24 7.62 3.02
N ILE A 110 -7.49 8.84 3.49
CA ILE A 110 -7.54 10.05 2.65
C ILE A 110 -6.19 10.28 1.99
N PHE A 111 -5.09 10.16 2.73
CA PHE A 111 -3.74 10.27 2.18
C PHE A 111 -3.52 9.30 1.02
N LEU A 112 -3.83 8.01 1.20
CA LEU A 112 -3.68 7.00 0.14
C LEU A 112 -4.50 7.33 -1.11
N ILE A 113 -5.73 7.81 -0.94
CA ILE A 113 -6.61 8.21 -2.05
C ILE A 113 -6.04 9.43 -2.78
N VAL A 114 -5.69 10.49 -2.06
CA VAL A 114 -5.14 11.74 -2.62
C VAL A 114 -3.82 11.48 -3.31
N PHE A 115 -2.92 10.75 -2.67
CA PHE A 115 -1.63 10.39 -3.25
C PHE A 115 -1.81 9.57 -4.53
N SER A 116 -2.73 8.60 -4.53
CA SER A 116 -3.03 7.81 -5.73
C SER A 116 -3.63 8.65 -6.85
N ALA A 117 -4.39 9.70 -6.53
CA ALA A 117 -4.93 10.63 -7.50
C ALA A 117 -3.81 11.46 -8.14
N LEU A 118 -2.87 11.97 -7.32
CA LEU A 118 -1.68 12.70 -7.80
C LEU A 118 -0.80 11.82 -8.69
N VAL A 119 -0.49 10.60 -8.25
CA VAL A 119 0.26 9.62 -9.07
C VAL A 119 -0.47 9.36 -10.38
N ASN A 120 -1.79 9.19 -10.35
CA ASN A 120 -2.56 8.96 -11.57
C ASN A 120 -2.52 10.16 -12.51
N LEU A 121 -2.57 11.39 -12.01
CA LEU A 121 -2.43 12.61 -12.82
C LEU A 121 -1.08 12.66 -13.52
N VAL A 122 0.00 12.38 -12.79
CA VAL A 122 1.36 12.35 -13.36
C VAL A 122 1.49 11.23 -14.39
N ILE A 123 1.05 10.01 -14.07
CA ILE A 123 1.15 8.85 -14.97
C ILE A 123 0.28 9.03 -16.23
N LYS A 124 -0.85 9.73 -16.13
CA LYS A 124 -1.75 9.97 -17.28
C LYS A 124 -1.05 10.71 -18.44
N SER A 125 0.01 11.46 -18.16
CA SER A 125 0.84 12.11 -19.18
C SER A 125 1.66 11.11 -20.02
N VAL A 126 1.95 9.92 -19.48
CA VAL A 126 2.81 8.90 -20.12
C VAL A 126 2.00 7.67 -20.55
N SER A 127 0.96 7.31 -19.80
CA SER A 127 0.17 6.09 -19.98
C SER A 127 -1.32 6.35 -19.74
N LYS A 128 -2.21 5.72 -20.51
CA LYS A 128 -3.68 5.86 -20.35
C LYS A 128 -4.22 5.05 -19.15
N SER A 129 -3.56 5.15 -18.00
CA SER A 129 -3.99 4.50 -16.76
C SER A 129 -5.27 5.13 -16.20
N LYS A 130 -6.11 4.30 -15.60
CA LYS A 130 -7.33 4.73 -14.87
C LYS A 130 -6.99 4.85 -13.39
N PHE A 131 -7.58 5.85 -12.69
CA PHE A 131 -7.38 6.04 -11.25
C PHE A 131 -7.60 4.76 -10.44
N LYS A 132 -8.67 4.01 -10.74
CA LYS A 132 -8.98 2.74 -10.07
C LYS A 132 -7.80 1.74 -10.16
N ASN A 133 -7.07 1.69 -11.26
CA ASN A 133 -5.91 0.82 -11.43
C ASN A 133 -4.72 1.32 -10.62
N THR A 134 -4.44 2.62 -10.70
CA THR A 134 -3.37 3.26 -9.92
C THR A 134 -3.58 3.05 -8.42
N PHE A 135 -4.79 3.33 -7.91
CA PHE A 135 -5.14 3.12 -6.51
C PHE A 135 -5.05 1.65 -6.09
N SER A 136 -5.52 0.72 -6.95
CA SER A 136 -5.40 -0.72 -6.67
C SER A 136 -3.93 -1.14 -6.54
N VAL A 137 -3.07 -0.70 -7.47
CA VAL A 137 -1.64 -1.07 -7.46
C VAL A 137 -0.97 -0.55 -6.19
N ILE A 138 -1.25 0.69 -5.80
CA ILE A 138 -0.70 1.28 -4.58
C ILE A 138 -1.16 0.49 -3.36
N LEU A 139 -2.46 0.24 -3.21
CA LEU A 139 -2.99 -0.53 -2.07
C LEU A 139 -2.43 -1.96 -1.98
N TYR A 140 -2.42 -2.68 -3.11
CA TYR A 140 -1.92 -4.07 -3.14
C TYR A 140 -0.41 -4.15 -2.89
N SER A 141 0.33 -3.06 -3.09
CA SER A 141 1.75 -2.99 -2.72
C SER A 141 1.98 -3.03 -1.20
N PHE A 142 0.97 -2.69 -0.40
CA PHE A 142 1.00 -2.74 1.06
C PHE A 142 0.36 -4.01 1.64
N ILE A 143 0.08 -5.03 0.82
CA ILE A 143 -0.34 -6.34 1.31
C ILE A 143 0.65 -6.93 2.34
N PRO A 144 1.97 -6.91 2.11
CA PRO A 144 2.90 -7.47 3.09
C PRO A 144 2.78 -6.78 4.45
N LEU A 145 2.66 -5.45 4.44
CA LEU A 145 2.42 -4.66 5.64
C LEU A 145 1.06 -5.00 6.29
N ALA A 146 -0.01 -5.13 5.51
CA ALA A 146 -1.31 -5.54 6.02
C ALA A 146 -1.27 -6.94 6.65
N LEU A 147 -0.47 -7.89 6.14
CA LEU A 147 -0.31 -9.20 6.78
C LEU A 147 0.37 -9.11 8.15
N THR A 148 1.32 -8.19 8.34
CA THR A 148 1.93 -8.01 9.68
C THR A 148 0.91 -7.57 10.73
N LEU A 149 -0.17 -6.88 10.34
CA LEU A 149 -1.27 -6.55 11.25
C LEU A 149 -1.99 -7.80 11.78
N PHE A 150 -2.12 -8.84 10.96
CA PHE A 150 -2.82 -10.07 11.35
C PHE A 150 -1.93 -11.09 12.05
N PHE A 151 -0.64 -11.11 11.72
CA PHE A 151 0.29 -12.10 12.27
C PHE A 151 1.22 -11.52 13.34
N LEU A 152 1.89 -10.42 13.04
CA LEU A 152 2.93 -9.87 13.90
C LEU A 152 2.32 -9.08 15.06
N THR A 153 1.30 -8.26 14.80
CA THR A 153 0.69 -7.40 15.83
C THR A 153 0.04 -8.16 16.98
N PRO A 154 -0.68 -9.29 16.79
CA PRO A 154 -1.13 -10.10 17.91
C PRO A 154 0.02 -10.70 18.74
N ILE A 155 1.14 -11.04 18.10
CA ILE A 155 2.33 -11.55 18.79
C ILE A 155 2.99 -10.42 19.60
N GLU A 156 3.15 -9.23 19.00
CA GLU A 156 3.64 -8.02 19.67
C GLU A 156 2.80 -7.71 20.91
N TYR A 157 1.47 -7.68 20.76
CA TYR A 157 0.55 -7.43 21.86
C TYR A 157 0.54 -8.56 22.89
N GLY A 158 0.68 -9.83 22.48
CA GLY A 158 0.75 -10.95 23.40
C GLY A 158 2.02 -10.94 24.27
N ILE A 159 3.15 -10.49 23.72
CA ILE A 159 4.45 -10.47 24.43
C ILE A 159 4.60 -9.21 25.30
N PHE A 160 4.17 -8.05 24.81
CA PHE A 160 4.42 -6.73 25.40
C PHE A 160 3.17 -6.00 25.89
N GLY A 161 1.97 -6.45 25.50
CA GLY A 161 0.72 -5.79 25.81
C GLY A 161 0.69 -4.34 25.30
N LYS A 162 0.16 -3.44 26.13
CA LYS A 162 0.11 -2.00 25.84
C LYS A 162 1.48 -1.33 25.73
N HIS A 163 2.53 -1.95 26.27
CA HIS A 163 3.87 -1.35 26.30
C HIS A 163 4.50 -1.28 24.91
N TRP A 164 4.07 -2.12 23.96
CA TRP A 164 4.52 -2.02 22.57
C TRP A 164 4.16 -0.68 21.93
N PHE A 165 2.98 -0.15 22.24
CA PHE A 165 2.43 1.05 21.59
C PHE A 165 2.59 2.34 22.41
N ILE A 166 2.75 2.22 23.73
CA ILE A 166 2.88 3.38 24.64
C ILE A 166 4.35 3.60 25.06
N PHE A 167 5.22 2.59 24.85
CA PHE A 167 6.65 2.66 25.12
C PHE A 167 7.03 3.04 26.57
N ASN A 168 6.11 2.80 27.51
CA ASN A 168 6.27 3.11 28.92
C ASN A 168 5.92 1.90 29.81
N PRO A 169 6.91 1.15 30.34
CA PRO A 169 8.33 1.20 29.99
C PRO A 169 8.59 0.66 28.57
N SER A 170 9.74 1.02 28.00
CA SER A 170 10.11 0.60 26.63
C SER A 170 10.11 -0.93 26.46
N PRO A 171 9.56 -1.48 25.36
CA PRO A 171 9.62 -2.92 25.05
C PRO A 171 11.03 -3.48 25.05
N PHE A 172 12.01 -2.66 24.65
CA PHE A 172 13.42 -3.03 24.60
C PHE A 172 14.04 -3.20 26.00
N LEU A 173 13.42 -2.62 27.04
CA LEU A 173 13.80 -2.83 28.44
C LEU A 173 13.10 -4.05 29.04
N ILE A 174 11.85 -4.33 28.65
CA ILE A 174 11.07 -5.46 29.20
C ILE A 174 11.60 -6.79 28.67
N LYS A 175 11.68 -6.95 27.34
CA LYS A 175 12.18 -8.15 26.66
C LYS A 175 12.97 -7.76 25.42
N THR A 176 14.23 -7.43 25.64
CA THR A 176 15.16 -6.89 24.63
C THR A 176 15.25 -7.74 23.37
N ILE A 177 15.50 -9.05 23.50
CA ILE A 177 15.69 -9.94 22.35
C ILE A 177 14.41 -10.04 21.48
N PRO A 178 13.23 -10.39 22.03
CA PRO A 178 12.00 -10.38 21.25
C PRO A 178 11.66 -9.03 20.61
N ALA A 179 11.94 -7.91 21.30
CA ALA A 179 11.63 -6.59 20.77
C ALA A 179 12.42 -6.31 19.49
N TYR A 180 13.74 -6.52 19.52
CA TYR A 180 14.57 -6.35 18.33
C TYR A 180 14.18 -7.29 17.19
N ILE A 181 13.88 -8.56 17.47
CA ILE A 181 13.47 -9.53 16.44
C ILE A 181 12.18 -9.06 15.75
N LEU A 182 11.15 -8.69 16.50
CA LEU A 182 9.88 -8.25 15.93
C LEU A 182 10.02 -6.95 15.13
N THR A 183 10.74 -5.96 15.67
CA THR A 183 11.01 -4.70 14.95
C THR A 183 11.77 -4.92 13.65
N ILE A 184 12.76 -5.82 13.63
CA ILE A 184 13.50 -6.17 12.40
C ILE A 184 12.58 -6.81 11.37
N ILE A 185 11.75 -7.78 11.80
CA ILE A 185 10.78 -8.44 10.91
C ILE A 185 9.84 -7.40 10.31
N GLU A 186 9.26 -6.52 11.14
CA GLU A 186 8.38 -5.45 10.68
C GLU A 186 9.07 -4.52 9.68
N GLY A 187 10.32 -4.13 9.95
CA GLY A 187 11.14 -3.33 9.05
C GLY A 187 11.36 -4.00 7.68
N ILE A 188 11.60 -5.31 7.65
CA ILE A 188 11.72 -6.08 6.41
C ILE A 188 10.41 -6.00 5.59
N PHE A 189 9.25 -6.15 6.23
CA PHE A 189 7.94 -6.06 5.55
C PHE A 189 7.64 -4.63 5.03
N ILE A 190 8.08 -3.59 5.73
CA ILE A 190 8.00 -2.20 5.25
C ILE A 190 8.85 -2.02 3.99
N VAL A 191 10.12 -2.43 4.03
CA VAL A 191 11.04 -2.33 2.88
C VAL A 191 10.50 -3.14 1.69
N TRP A 192 9.99 -4.35 1.94
CA TRP A 192 9.38 -5.19 0.91
C TRP A 192 8.15 -4.54 0.27
N SER A 193 7.30 -3.89 1.06
CA SER A 193 6.13 -3.15 0.56
C SER A 193 6.54 -1.97 -0.32
N LEU A 194 7.59 -1.24 0.05
CA LEU A 194 8.16 -0.16 -0.78
C LEU A 194 8.76 -0.68 -2.09
N PHE A 195 9.41 -1.85 -2.06
CA PHE A 195 9.91 -2.50 -3.26
C PHE A 195 8.78 -2.89 -4.23
N ILE A 196 7.68 -3.47 -3.71
CA ILE A 196 6.50 -3.80 -4.53
C ILE A 196 5.86 -2.53 -5.08
N PHE A 197 5.75 -1.48 -4.27
CA PHE A 197 5.24 -0.18 -4.71
C PHE A 197 6.05 0.37 -5.89
N TRP A 198 7.39 0.34 -5.79
CA TRP A 198 8.27 0.77 -6.88
C TRP A 198 8.02 -0.06 -8.16
N LYS A 199 7.91 -1.39 -8.05
CA LYS A 199 7.57 -2.27 -9.18
C LYS A 199 6.20 -1.95 -9.78
N GLY A 200 5.21 -1.64 -8.94
CA GLY A 200 3.86 -1.29 -9.35
C GLY A 200 3.80 0.03 -10.11
N VAL A 201 4.47 1.07 -9.62
CA VAL A 201 4.55 2.34 -10.33
C VAL A 201 5.33 2.17 -11.64
N LYS A 202 6.39 1.37 -11.66
CA LYS A 202 7.14 1.04 -12.90
C LYS A 202 6.28 0.33 -13.93
N LEU A 203 5.40 -0.58 -13.49
CA LEU A 203 4.45 -1.28 -14.36
C LEU A 203 3.43 -0.32 -15.00
N LEU A 204 3.05 0.75 -14.30
CA LEU A 204 2.08 1.74 -14.80
C LEU A 204 2.69 2.80 -15.72
N SER A 205 3.92 3.26 -15.43
CA SER A 205 4.56 4.38 -16.12
C SER A 205 5.55 3.97 -17.21
N ASP A 206 6.11 2.76 -17.14
CA ASP A 206 7.25 2.29 -17.94
C ASP A 206 8.51 3.19 -17.93
N SER A 207 8.55 4.26 -17.14
CA SER A 207 9.70 5.17 -16.99
C SER A 207 10.37 5.00 -15.63
N THR A 208 11.64 4.58 -15.61
CA THR A 208 12.39 4.35 -14.35
C THR A 208 12.56 5.62 -13.53
N LEU A 209 12.91 6.74 -14.17
CA LEU A 209 13.13 8.03 -13.52
C LEU A 209 11.87 8.55 -12.81
N LEU A 210 10.73 8.46 -13.50
CA LEU A 210 9.44 8.86 -12.94
C LEU A 210 9.04 7.95 -11.79
N THR A 211 9.27 6.64 -11.91
CA THR A 211 9.03 5.68 -10.82
C THR A 211 9.85 6.01 -9.57
N THR A 212 11.16 6.23 -9.73
CA THR A 212 12.03 6.55 -8.60
C THR A 212 11.63 7.86 -7.93
N ALA A 213 11.32 8.90 -8.71
CA ALA A 213 10.87 10.19 -8.18
C ALA A 213 9.55 10.05 -7.39
N LEU A 214 8.54 9.38 -7.95
CA LEU A 214 7.27 9.17 -7.27
C LEU A 214 7.41 8.31 -6.00
N THR A 215 8.30 7.32 -6.01
CA THR A 215 8.60 6.49 -4.83
C THR A 215 9.25 7.31 -3.72
N LEU A 216 10.21 8.16 -4.05
CA LEU A 216 10.84 9.05 -3.06
C LEU A 216 9.82 10.04 -2.48
N VAL A 217 8.99 10.67 -3.33
CA VAL A 217 7.93 11.58 -2.87
C VAL A 217 6.92 10.83 -1.99
N PHE A 218 6.56 9.59 -2.32
CA PHE A 218 5.72 8.76 -1.46
C PHE A 218 6.35 8.51 -0.09
N ILE A 219 7.62 8.08 -0.05
CA ILE A 219 8.33 7.79 1.21
C ILE A 219 8.40 9.04 2.09
N ILE A 220 8.77 10.19 1.51
CA ILE A 220 8.89 11.45 2.24
C ILE A 220 7.51 11.89 2.77
N SER A 221 6.48 11.88 1.92
CA SER A 221 5.14 12.29 2.33
C SER A 221 4.51 11.35 3.37
N LEU A 222 4.65 10.03 3.19
CA LEU A 222 4.19 9.04 4.15
C LEU A 222 4.94 9.18 5.49
N GLY A 223 6.27 9.31 5.45
CA GLY A 223 7.09 9.52 6.64
C GLY A 223 6.69 10.77 7.42
N SER A 224 6.49 11.90 6.72
CA SER A 224 5.99 13.13 7.33
C SER A 224 4.62 12.93 7.98
N ILE A 225 3.68 12.27 7.31
CA ILE A 225 2.33 12.05 7.86
C ILE A 225 2.39 11.11 9.07
N ILE A 226 3.15 10.02 8.98
CA ILE A 226 3.36 9.08 10.09
C ILE A 226 3.94 9.80 11.32
N TYR A 227 4.83 10.78 11.11
CA TYR A 227 5.41 11.57 12.19
C TYR A 227 4.44 12.63 12.75
N PHE A 228 3.77 13.40 11.90
CA PHE A 228 2.99 14.57 12.33
C PHE A 228 1.54 14.27 12.74
N VAL A 229 0.88 13.25 12.17
CA VAL A 229 -0.53 12.97 12.44
C VAL A 229 -0.85 12.74 13.92
N PRO A 230 -0.02 12.03 14.70
CA PRO A 230 -0.29 11.86 16.13
C PRO A 230 -0.35 13.16 16.92
N TYR A 231 0.35 14.22 16.46
CA TYR A 231 0.33 15.53 17.12
C TYR A 231 -0.94 16.35 16.83
N ILE A 232 -1.69 16.02 15.77
CA ILE A 232 -2.92 16.74 15.39
C ILE A 232 -4.07 16.41 16.36
N ILE A 233 -4.05 15.24 16.99
CA ILE A 233 -5.18 14.68 17.74
C ILE A 233 -4.88 14.68 19.26
N ILE A 234 -4.07 15.66 19.69
CA ILE A 234 -3.76 15.96 21.10
C ILE A 234 -4.94 16.66 21.78
#